data_AF-A0A2N5YWY7-F1
#
_entry.id   AF-A0A2N5YWY7-F1
#
_cell.length_a   1.000
_cell.length_b   1.000
_cell.length_c   1.000
_cell.angle_alpha   90.00
_cell.angle_beta   90.00
_cell.angle_gamma   90.00
#
_symmetry.space_group_name_H-M   'P 1'
#
loop_
_entity.id
_entity.type
_entity.pdbx_description
1 polymer ?
#
loop_
_entity_poly.entity_id
_entity_poly.type
_entity_poly.pdbx_seq_one_letter_code
_entity_poly.pdbx_strand_id
1 'polypeptide(L)'
;MPTIHELTERYSQYTDEELMEIHEKIDEYSDEAKAALTNVINAGGGIGALKDRIFKKIEIEREIRKIEFQVSELFNGNADIEYMKKHIHYNLISDNRFNEIIENTIDRLKLEKADKEIKLKTIVGGLTGGAIGGTLGGVLWGIQMIYTGHMYFIIVFGLAVL
;
A
#
# COMPACT_ATOMS: atom_id res chain seq x y z
N MET A 1 -37.28 -5.77 17.38
CA MET A 1 -36.62 -6.33 16.18
C MET A 1 -36.72 -5.29 15.09
N PRO A 2 -35.66 -5.04 14.30
CA PRO A 2 -35.72 -4.11 13.18
C PRO A 2 -36.76 -4.58 12.15
N THR A 3 -37.44 -3.63 11.52
CA THR A 3 -38.46 -3.95 10.52
C THR A 3 -37.82 -4.29 9.16
N ILE A 4 -38.56 -5.00 8.30
CA ILE A 4 -38.12 -5.29 6.92
C ILE A 4 -37.71 -4.01 6.17
N HIS A 5 -38.42 -2.90 6.41
CA HIS A 5 -38.14 -1.63 5.76
C HIS A 5 -36.78 -1.06 6.19
N GLU A 6 -36.50 -1.01 7.49
CA GLU A 6 -35.21 -0.56 8.04
C GLU A 6 -34.03 -1.42 7.56
N LEU A 7 -34.25 -2.75 7.47
CA LEU A 7 -33.24 -3.68 6.96
C LEU A 7 -33.00 -3.50 5.46
N THR A 8 -34.07 -3.24 4.68
CA THR A 8 -33.95 -3.00 3.24
C THR A 8 -33.19 -1.72 2.96
N GLU A 9 -33.48 -0.64 3.70
CA GLU A 9 -32.75 0.62 3.60
C GLU A 9 -31.26 0.44 3.94
N ARG A 10 -30.96 -0.30 5.01
CA ARG A 10 -29.58 -0.61 5.39
C ARG A 10 -28.84 -1.40 4.31
N TYR A 11 -29.42 -2.51 3.84
CA TYR A 11 -28.77 -3.34 2.82
C TYR A 11 -28.62 -2.62 1.47
N SER A 12 -29.46 -1.62 1.18
CA SER A 12 -29.31 -0.81 -0.04
C SER A 12 -28.04 0.04 -0.06
N GLN A 13 -27.38 0.23 1.09
CA GLN A 13 -26.13 0.96 1.21
C GLN A 13 -24.89 0.04 1.12
N TYR A 14 -25.11 -1.28 1.08
CA TYR A 14 -24.01 -2.25 1.11
C TYR A 14 -23.41 -2.44 -0.28
N THR A 15 -22.12 -2.71 -0.30
CA THR A 15 -21.39 -3.10 -1.51
C THR A 15 -21.85 -4.46 -2.02
N ASP A 16 -21.59 -4.73 -3.30
CA ASP A 16 -21.90 -6.03 -3.89
C ASP A 16 -21.21 -7.18 -3.12
N GLU A 17 -19.98 -6.97 -2.62
CA GLU A 17 -19.26 -7.94 -1.81
C GLU A 17 -19.93 -8.21 -0.45
N GLU A 18 -20.35 -7.15 0.24
CA GLU A 18 -21.06 -7.28 1.53
C GLU A 18 -22.41 -7.97 1.36
N LEU A 19 -23.15 -7.64 0.30
CA LEU A 19 -24.41 -8.31 -0.03
C LEU A 19 -24.20 -9.80 -0.31
N MET A 20 -23.12 -10.15 -1.00
CA MET A 20 -22.75 -11.54 -1.29
C MET A 20 -22.34 -12.29 -0.02
N GLU A 21 -21.54 -11.68 0.85
CA GLU A 21 -21.13 -12.29 2.12
C GLU A 21 -22.34 -12.60 3.02
N ILE A 22 -23.30 -11.68 3.09
CA ILE A 22 -24.52 -11.88 3.88
C ILE A 22 -25.39 -12.94 3.22
N HIS A 23 -25.48 -12.95 1.90
CA HIS A 23 -26.21 -13.98 1.15
C HIS A 23 -25.65 -15.39 1.42
N GLU A 24 -24.32 -15.53 1.54
CA GLU A 24 -23.68 -16.82 1.85
C GLU A 24 -23.98 -17.31 3.27
N LYS A 25 -24.25 -16.40 4.21
CA LYS A 25 -24.56 -16.73 5.62
C LYS A 25 -26.05 -16.57 5.95
N ILE A 26 -26.90 -16.45 4.93
CA ILE A 26 -28.29 -15.97 5.08
C ILE A 26 -29.16 -16.89 5.94
N ASP A 27 -28.82 -18.17 6.04
CA ASP A 27 -29.55 -19.16 6.83
C ASP A 27 -29.54 -18.84 8.34
N GLU A 28 -28.53 -18.11 8.83
CA GLU A 28 -28.37 -17.70 10.23
C GLU A 28 -29.24 -16.49 10.62
N TYR A 29 -29.90 -15.85 9.64
CA TYR A 29 -30.63 -14.59 9.83
C TYR A 29 -32.14 -14.81 10.00
N SER A 30 -32.83 -13.81 10.58
CA SER A 30 -34.28 -13.83 10.72
C SER A 30 -34.99 -13.74 9.36
N ASP A 31 -36.25 -14.20 9.30
CA ASP A 31 -37.03 -14.18 8.06
C ASP A 31 -37.21 -12.77 7.49
N GLU A 32 -37.29 -11.75 8.36
CA GLU A 32 -37.34 -10.34 7.95
C GLU A 32 -36.05 -9.89 7.24
N ALA A 33 -34.89 -10.33 7.73
CA ALA A 33 -33.60 -10.04 7.13
C ALA A 33 -33.40 -10.78 5.80
N LYS A 34 -33.86 -12.04 5.72
CA LYS A 34 -33.88 -12.81 4.47
C LYS A 34 -34.72 -12.12 3.40
N ALA A 35 -35.90 -11.65 3.77
CA ALA A 35 -36.80 -10.94 2.87
C ALA A 35 -36.22 -9.59 2.42
N ALA A 36 -35.67 -8.81 3.35
CA ALA A 36 -35.04 -7.52 3.06
C ALA A 36 -33.84 -7.66 2.11
N LEU A 37 -32.93 -8.61 2.36
CA LEU A 37 -31.78 -8.87 1.49
C LEU A 37 -32.23 -9.30 0.09
N THR A 38 -33.20 -10.21 0.01
CA THR A 38 -33.76 -10.68 -1.25
C THR A 38 -34.35 -9.53 -2.07
N ASN A 39 -35.06 -8.59 -1.42
CA ASN A 39 -35.60 -7.42 -2.08
C ASN A 39 -34.52 -6.53 -2.69
N VAL A 40 -33.43 -6.26 -1.95
CA VAL A 40 -32.30 -5.46 -2.45
C VAL A 40 -31.59 -6.15 -3.61
N ILE A 41 -31.29 -7.44 -3.48
CA ILE A 41 -30.65 -8.22 -4.54
C ILE A 41 -31.52 -8.25 -5.80
N ASN A 42 -32.82 -8.47 -5.66
CA ASN A 42 -33.74 -8.49 -6.80
C ASN A 42 -33.91 -7.11 -7.45
N ALA A 43 -33.96 -6.04 -6.66
CA ALA A 43 -33.95 -4.67 -7.18
C ALA A 43 -32.68 -4.39 -8.02
N GLY A 44 -31.55 -5.00 -7.63
CA GLY A 44 -30.28 -4.97 -8.35
C GLY A 44 -30.15 -5.96 -9.51
N GLY A 45 -31.21 -6.63 -9.95
CA GLY A 45 -31.19 -7.59 -11.07
C GLY A 45 -31.01 -9.05 -10.67
N GLY A 46 -31.09 -9.37 -9.38
CA GLY A 46 -31.01 -10.72 -8.84
C GLY A 46 -29.59 -11.20 -8.54
N ILE A 47 -29.51 -12.39 -7.95
CA ILE A 47 -28.23 -12.97 -7.49
C ILE A 47 -27.25 -13.26 -8.64
N GLY A 48 -27.76 -13.58 -9.83
CA GLY A 48 -26.94 -13.76 -11.02
C GLY A 48 -26.22 -12.47 -11.42
N ALA A 49 -26.97 -11.37 -11.53
CA ALA A 49 -26.41 -10.06 -11.85
C ALA A 49 -25.43 -9.57 -10.77
N LEU A 50 -25.71 -9.84 -9.49
CA LEU A 50 -24.78 -9.55 -8.39
C LEU A 50 -23.44 -10.27 -8.58
N LYS A 51 -23.48 -11.59 -8.84
CA LYS A 51 -22.27 -12.38 -9.12
C LYS A 51 -21.50 -11.84 -10.33
N ASP A 52 -22.20 -11.53 -11.42
CA ASP A 52 -21.57 -11.02 -12.64
C ASP A 52 -20.86 -9.67 -12.40
N ARG A 53 -21.46 -8.78 -11.60
CA ARG A 53 -20.81 -7.51 -11.21
C ARG A 53 -19.53 -7.74 -10.40
N ILE A 54 -19.59 -8.66 -9.42
CA ILE A 54 -18.42 -9.04 -8.61
C ILE A 54 -17.32 -9.63 -9.49
N PHE A 55 -17.66 -10.58 -10.37
CA PHE A 55 -16.70 -11.19 -11.29
C PHE A 55 -16.04 -10.16 -12.21
N LYS A 56 -16.84 -9.26 -12.79
CA LYS A 56 -16.32 -8.18 -13.64
C LYS A 56 -15.37 -7.26 -12.86
N LYS A 57 -15.69 -6.93 -11.62
CA LYS A 57 -14.81 -6.12 -10.76
C LYS A 57 -13.49 -6.84 -10.48
N ILE A 58 -13.53 -8.13 -10.16
CA ILE A 58 -12.33 -8.96 -9.96
C ILE A 58 -11.46 -9.02 -11.23
N GLU A 59 -12.07 -9.15 -12.40
CA GLU A 59 -11.34 -9.15 -13.67
C GLU A 59 -10.66 -7.81 -13.96
N ILE A 60 -11.36 -6.70 -13.71
CA ILE A 60 -10.79 -5.36 -13.83
C ILE A 60 -9.60 -5.19 -12.87
N GLU A 61 -9.74 -5.57 -11.60
CA GLU A 61 -8.64 -5.49 -10.64
C GLU A 61 -7.44 -6.36 -11.03
N ARG A 62 -7.69 -7.55 -11.58
CA ARG A 62 -6.64 -8.43 -12.07
C ARG A 62 -5.91 -7.79 -13.26
N GLU A 63 -6.62 -7.14 -14.17
CA GLU A 63 -6.01 -6.43 -15.28
C GLU A 63 -5.19 -5.22 -14.80
N ILE A 64 -5.69 -4.45 -13.83
CA ILE A 64 -4.95 -3.34 -13.22
C ILE A 64 -3.62 -3.84 -12.65
N ARG A 65 -3.64 -4.90 -11.83
CA ARG A 65 -2.42 -5.49 -11.26
C ARG A 65 -1.43 -5.96 -12.33
N LYS A 66 -1.93 -6.54 -13.42
CA LYS A 66 -1.09 -6.94 -14.57
C LYS A 66 -0.42 -5.72 -15.21
N ILE A 67 -1.15 -4.62 -15.40
CA ILE A 67 -0.60 -3.37 -15.96
C ILE A 67 0.46 -2.81 -15.02
N GLU A 68 0.17 -2.69 -13.73
CA GLU A 68 1.13 -2.18 -12.72
C GLU A 68 2.44 -3.01 -12.72
N PHE A 69 2.32 -4.33 -12.85
CA PHE A 69 3.48 -5.22 -12.94
C PHE A 69 4.31 -4.93 -14.20
N GLN A 70 3.67 -4.83 -15.38
CA GLN A 70 4.37 -4.52 -16.63
C GLN A 70 5.02 -3.12 -16.62
N VAL A 71 4.35 -2.13 -16.05
CA VAL A 71 4.92 -0.79 -15.84
C VAL A 71 6.17 -0.89 -14.96
N SER A 72 6.12 -1.67 -13.88
CA SER A 72 7.24 -1.84 -12.97
C SER A 72 8.45 -2.50 -13.64
N GLU A 73 8.23 -3.55 -14.45
CA GLU A 73 9.31 -4.18 -15.23
C GLU A 73 9.95 -3.21 -16.22
N LEU A 74 9.13 -2.45 -16.96
CA LEU A 74 9.61 -1.48 -17.95
C LEU A 74 10.32 -0.28 -17.30
N PHE A 75 9.81 0.21 -16.17
CA PHE A 75 10.43 1.29 -15.40
C PHE A 75 11.82 0.89 -14.90
N ASN A 76 11.98 -0.34 -14.40
CA ASN A 76 13.28 -0.86 -13.98
C ASN A 76 14.26 -1.01 -15.16
N GLY A 77 13.75 -1.22 -16.38
CA GLY A 77 14.50 -1.16 -17.62
C GLY A 77 14.83 0.25 -18.12
N ASN A 78 14.49 1.30 -17.37
CA ASN A 78 14.60 2.72 -17.75
C ASN A 78 13.80 3.07 -19.03
N ALA A 79 12.69 2.38 -19.30
CA ALA A 79 11.81 2.75 -20.39
C ALA A 79 11.10 4.09 -20.12
N ASP A 80 10.79 4.83 -21.18
CA ASP A 80 10.00 6.06 -21.10
C ASP A 80 8.49 5.77 -21.04
N ILE A 81 7.72 6.71 -20.50
CA ILE A 81 6.26 6.62 -20.38
C ILE A 81 5.56 6.45 -21.73
N GLU A 82 6.04 7.09 -22.80
CA GLU A 82 5.45 6.91 -24.13
C GLU A 82 5.68 5.51 -24.67
N TYR A 83 6.84 4.92 -24.36
CA TYR A 83 7.14 3.54 -24.72
C TYR A 83 6.21 2.57 -23.98
N MET A 84 6.02 2.76 -22.66
CA MET A 84 5.11 1.94 -21.86
C MET A 84 3.67 2.03 -22.37
N LYS A 85 3.17 3.24 -22.65
CA LYS A 85 1.81 3.47 -23.17
C LYS A 85 1.57 2.76 -24.52
N LYS A 86 2.60 2.57 -25.34
CA LYS A 86 2.50 1.89 -26.65
C LYS A 86 2.59 0.36 -26.57
N HIS A 87 3.27 -0.18 -25.56
CA HIS A 87 3.60 -1.62 -25.51
C HIS A 87 2.78 -2.41 -24.49
N ILE A 88 2.09 -1.74 -23.57
CA ILE A 88 1.17 -2.38 -22.62
C ILE A 88 -0.21 -2.51 -23.27
N HIS A 89 -0.66 -3.75 -23.42
CA HIS A 89 -2.00 -4.06 -23.93
C HIS A 89 -3.01 -4.19 -22.79
N TYR A 90 -4.17 -3.54 -22.94
CA TYR A 90 -5.30 -3.56 -22.02
C TYR A 90 -6.62 -3.62 -22.80
N ASN A 91 -7.62 -4.28 -22.21
CA ASN A 91 -8.90 -4.60 -22.87
C ASN A 91 -10.14 -4.26 -22.02
N LEU A 92 -10.07 -4.23 -20.67
CA LEU A 92 -11.25 -4.05 -19.81
C LEU A 92 -11.34 -2.66 -19.17
N ILE A 93 -10.31 -1.84 -19.31
CA ILE A 93 -10.26 -0.47 -18.79
C ILE A 93 -10.23 0.56 -19.92
N SER A 94 -10.68 1.78 -19.62
CA SER A 94 -10.64 2.90 -20.57
C SER A 94 -9.24 3.53 -20.65
N ASP A 95 -8.95 4.18 -21.77
CA ASP A 95 -7.67 4.88 -22.02
C ASP A 95 -7.33 5.90 -20.92
N ASN A 96 -8.34 6.64 -20.43
CA ASN A 96 -8.14 7.60 -19.34
C ASN A 96 -7.68 6.91 -18.06
N ARG A 97 -8.34 5.81 -17.69
CA ARG A 97 -8.01 5.04 -16.49
C ARG A 97 -6.66 4.33 -16.63
N PHE A 98 -6.35 3.85 -17.82
CA PHE A 98 -5.05 3.28 -18.16
C PHE A 98 -3.91 4.30 -17.97
N ASN A 99 -4.07 5.52 -18.49
CA ASN A 99 -3.10 6.59 -18.33
C ASN A 99 -2.88 6.95 -16.85
N GLU A 100 -3.96 7.05 -16.07
CA GLU A 100 -3.91 7.31 -14.64
C GLU A 100 -3.15 6.20 -13.88
N ILE A 101 -3.41 4.92 -14.21
CA ILE A 101 -2.70 3.78 -13.59
C ILE A 101 -1.21 3.85 -13.88
N ILE A 102 -0.81 4.15 -15.12
CA ILE A 102 0.61 4.26 -15.49
C ILE A 102 1.27 5.40 -14.70
N GLU A 103 0.68 6.58 -14.70
CA GLU A 103 1.24 7.77 -14.05
C GLU A 103 1.38 7.57 -12.54
N ASN A 104 0.33 7.08 -11.88
CA ASN A 104 0.35 6.76 -10.45
C ASN A 104 1.39 5.70 -10.11
N THR A 105 1.54 4.66 -10.94
CA THR A 105 2.52 3.60 -10.73
C THR A 105 3.95 4.13 -10.87
N ILE A 106 4.21 4.92 -11.91
CA ILE A 106 5.53 5.54 -12.14
C ILE A 106 5.90 6.46 -10.97
N ASP A 107 4.97 7.29 -10.50
CA ASP A 107 5.23 8.21 -9.40
C ASP A 107 5.50 7.47 -8.10
N ARG A 108 4.74 6.39 -7.81
CA ARG A 108 5.03 5.47 -6.70
C ARG A 108 6.45 4.89 -6.82
N LEU A 109 6.82 4.37 -7.99
CA LEU A 109 8.14 3.77 -8.21
C LEU A 109 9.30 4.78 -8.13
N LYS A 110 9.09 6.02 -8.58
CA LYS A 110 10.06 7.11 -8.42
C LYS A 110 10.28 7.44 -6.95
N LEU A 111 9.20 7.51 -6.16
CA LEU A 111 9.30 7.74 -4.71
C LEU A 111 10.05 6.60 -4.03
N GLU A 112 9.71 5.34 -4.34
CA GLU A 112 10.42 4.17 -3.81
C GLU A 112 11.90 4.15 -4.19
N LYS A 113 12.24 4.54 -5.42
CA LYS A 113 13.64 4.64 -5.88
C LYS A 113 14.38 5.76 -5.14
N ALA A 114 13.75 6.92 -5.00
CA ALA A 114 14.32 8.06 -4.28
C ALA A 114 14.49 7.80 -2.77
N ASP A 115 13.66 6.93 -2.19
CA ASP A 115 13.77 6.52 -0.80
C ASP A 115 14.88 5.48 -0.59
N LYS A 116 15.08 4.59 -1.57
CA LYS A 116 16.20 3.63 -1.60
C LYS A 116 17.55 4.31 -1.87
N GLU A 117 17.58 5.46 -2.55
CA GLU A 117 18.81 6.22 -2.74
C GLU A 117 19.26 6.86 -1.42
N ILE A 118 20.33 6.33 -0.83
CA ILE A 118 20.98 6.93 0.35
C ILE A 118 21.42 8.35 -0.02
N LYS A 119 20.74 9.35 0.54
CA LYS A 119 21.08 10.76 0.28
C LYS A 119 22.51 11.02 0.78
N LEU A 120 23.35 11.62 -0.07
CA LEU A 120 24.74 12.00 0.25
C LEU A 120 24.87 12.74 1.60
N LYS A 121 23.87 13.55 1.97
CA LYS A 121 23.80 14.22 3.28
C LYS A 121 23.85 13.27 4.48
N THR A 122 23.31 12.05 4.36
CA THR A 122 23.33 11.02 5.40
C THR A 122 24.71 10.40 5.52
N ILE A 123 25.38 10.15 4.40
CA ILE A 123 26.77 9.65 4.36
C ILE A 123 27.73 10.69 4.96
N VAL A 124 27.61 11.95 4.53
CA VAL A 124 28.43 13.06 5.06
C VAL A 124 28.13 13.31 6.53
N GLY A 125 26.85 13.25 6.94
CA GLY A 125 26.45 13.37 8.34
C GLY A 125 27.09 12.29 9.22
N GLY A 126 27.09 11.03 8.78
CA GLY A 126 27.73 9.92 9.49
C GLY A 126 29.25 10.06 9.58
N LEU A 127 29.91 10.47 8.50
CA LEU A 127 31.36 10.76 8.49
C LEU A 127 31.73 11.89 9.45
N THR A 128 30.95 12.98 9.43
CA THR A 128 31.22 14.16 10.26
C THR A 128 30.93 13.87 11.74
N GLY A 129 29.82 13.20 12.03
CA GLY A 129 29.49 12.75 13.39
C GLY A 129 30.53 11.78 13.95
N GLY A 130 30.99 10.83 13.13
CA GLY A 130 32.07 9.90 13.50
C GLY A 130 33.40 10.62 13.77
N ALA A 131 33.78 11.61 12.95
CA ALA A 131 34.99 12.40 13.16
C ALA A 131 34.94 13.23 14.46
N ILE A 132 33.81 13.90 14.73
CA ILE A 132 33.61 14.69 15.96
C ILE A 132 33.60 13.78 17.18
N GLY A 133 32.81 12.69 17.15
CA GLY A 133 32.71 11.74 18.25
C GLY A 133 34.05 11.05 18.56
N GLY A 134 34.78 10.63 17.52
CA GLY A 134 36.11 10.03 17.66
C GLY A 134 37.14 11.00 18.24
N THR A 135 37.12 12.26 17.82
CA THR A 135 38.04 13.29 18.34
C THR A 135 37.76 13.60 19.80
N LEU A 136 36.49 13.84 20.16
CA LEU A 136 36.10 14.12 21.55
C LEU A 136 36.37 12.93 22.46
N GLY A 137 36.05 11.72 22.01
CA GLY A 137 36.34 10.48 22.74
C GLY A 137 37.84 10.27 22.96
N GLY A 138 38.65 10.46 21.91
CA GLY A 138 40.11 10.33 21.98
C GLY A 138 40.76 11.35 22.93
N VAL A 139 40.30 12.60 22.93
CA VAL A 139 40.79 13.64 23.85
C VAL A 139 40.42 13.29 25.30
N LEU A 140 39.18 12.88 25.55
CA LEU A 140 38.73 12.44 26.88
C LEU A 140 39.56 11.27 27.40
N TRP A 141 39.80 10.26 26.56
CA TRP A 141 40.62 9.09 26.92
C TRP A 141 42.08 9.47 27.18
N GLY A 142 42.65 10.33 26.35
CA GLY A 142 44.01 10.83 26.52
C GLY A 142 44.19 11.56 27.86
N ILE A 143 43.27 12.48 28.18
CA ILE A 143 43.27 13.21 29.45
C ILE A 143 43.12 12.25 30.64
N GLN A 144 42.18 11.29 30.55
CA GLN A 144 41.94 10.33 31.62
C GLN A 144 43.16 9.44 31.90
N MET A 145 43.84 8.96 30.86
CA MET A 145 45.06 8.16 31.02
C MET A 145 46.19 8.95 31.70
N ILE A 146 46.36 10.23 31.35
CA ILE A 146 47.40 11.08 31.94
C ILE A 146 47.16 11.27 33.45
N TYR A 147 45.92 11.47 33.89
CA TYR A 147 45.61 11.78 35.29
C TYR A 147 45.46 10.55 36.20
N THR A 148 44.96 9.43 35.68
CA THR A 148 44.61 8.26 36.50
C THR A 148 45.50 7.04 36.25
N GLY A 149 46.25 7.01 35.14
CA GLY A 149 47.04 5.85 34.72
C GLY A 149 46.20 4.63 34.34
N HIS A 150 44.87 4.73 34.33
CA HIS A 150 43.94 3.62 34.12
C HIS A 150 42.95 3.95 33.00
N MET A 151 42.75 3.03 32.06
CA MET A 151 41.67 3.12 31.08
C MET A 151 40.38 2.57 31.68
N TYR A 152 39.37 3.43 31.82
CA TYR A 152 38.01 3.01 32.11
C TYR A 152 37.19 3.10 30.83
N PHE A 153 36.64 1.96 30.38
CA PHE A 153 35.71 1.91 29.25
C PHE A 153 34.37 2.50 29.67
N ILE A 154 34.19 3.81 29.48
CA ILE A 154 32.87 4.42 29.54
C ILE A 154 32.28 4.28 28.14
N ILE A 155 31.46 3.25 27.93
CA ILE A 155 30.61 3.15 26.74
C ILE A 155 29.55 4.24 26.89
N VAL A 156 29.87 5.45 26.45
CA VAL A 156 28.89 6.52 26.33
C VAL A 156 27.95 6.09 25.20
N PHE A 157 26.66 6.02 25.53
CA PHE A 157 25.46 5.64 24.79
C PHE A 157 25.24 6.34 23.41
N GLY A 158 26.27 6.70 22.67
CA GLY A 158 26.15 7.36 21.36
C GLY A 158 25.66 6.43 20.23
N LEU A 159 25.70 5.11 20.43
CA LEU A 159 25.24 4.12 19.45
C LEU A 159 23.82 3.58 19.70
N ALA A 160 23.16 3.97 20.78
CA ALA A 160 21.81 3.51 21.11
C ALA A 160 20.69 4.47 20.65
N VAL A 161 21.05 5.64 20.10
CA VAL A 161 20.11 6.71 19.72
C VAL A 161 20.23 7.05 18.21
N LEU A 162 20.84 6.15 17.42
CA LEU A 162 21.01 6.32 15.97
C LEU A 162 20.30 5.19 15.23
#